data_AF-A0A540MNZ9-F1
#
_entry.id   AF-A0A540MNZ9-F1
#
_cell.length_a   1.000
_cell.length_b   1.000
_cell.length_c   1.000
_cell.angle_alpha   90.00
_cell.angle_beta   90.00
_cell.angle_gamma   90.00
#
_symmetry.space_group_name_H-M   'P 1'
#
loop_
_entity.id
_entity.type
_entity.pdbx_description
1 polymer ?
#
loop_
_entity_poly.entity_id
_entity_poly.type
_entity_poly.pdbx_seq_one_letter_code
_entity_poly.pdbx_strand_id
1 'polypeptide(L)' 'MPKPNIGIHRFVFVLFKQNQRQSINTPSSRDHFSTRSFAAENDLGLPVAAVYFNAQRETAARRR' A
#
# COMPACT_ATOMS: atom_id res chain seq x y z
N MET A 1 0.31 -5.34 12.85
CA MET A 1 1.54 -5.61 12.06
C MET A 1 1.14 -6.40 10.82
N PRO A 2 1.61 -6.02 9.61
CA PRO A 2 1.37 -6.80 8.40
C PRO A 2 1.82 -8.26 8.56
N LYS A 3 1.05 -9.19 7.98
CA LYS A 3 1.25 -10.64 8.11
C LYS A 3 1.38 -11.29 6.71
N PRO A 4 2.54 -11.15 6.05
CA PRO A 4 2.78 -11.81 4.77
C PRO A 4 2.80 -13.34 4.95
N ASN A 5 2.23 -14.08 4.00
CA ASN A 5 2.13 -15.54 4.06
C ASN A 5 3.39 -16.25 3.55
N ILE A 6 3.90 -15.82 2.38
CA ILE A 6 5.01 -16.47 1.66
C ILE A 6 6.00 -15.42 1.19
N GLY A 7 7.28 -15.59 1.55
CA GLY A 7 8.38 -14.72 1.10
C GLY A 7 8.44 -13.36 1.77
N ILE A 8 9.27 -12.48 1.21
CA ILE A 8 9.47 -11.09 1.65
C ILE A 8 8.55 -10.19 0.82
N HIS A 9 7.70 -9.43 1.50
CA HIS A 9 6.72 -8.52 0.91
C HIS A 9 7.12 -7.07 1.14
N ARG A 10 6.84 -6.22 0.16
CA ARG A 10 6.97 -4.76 0.28
C ARG A 10 5.66 -4.18 0.77
N PHE A 11 5.70 -3.42 1.85
CA PHE A 11 4.58 -2.61 2.34
C PHE A 11 4.87 -1.16 2.00
N VAL A 12 4.10 -0.63 1.04
CA VAL A 12 4.33 0.68 0.44
C VAL A 12 3.31 1.68 0.97
N PHE A 13 3.79 2.81 1.49
CA PHE A 13 2.99 3.99 1.77
C PHE A 13 3.20 4.99 0.65
N VAL A 14 2.11 5.52 0.10
CA VAL A 14 2.12 6.51 -0.97
C VAL A 14 1.23 7.66 -0.55
N LEU A 15 1.75 8.88 -0.63
CA LEU A 15 1.03 10.10 -0.31
C LEU A 15 0.68 10.84 -1.60
N PHE A 16 -0.58 11.26 -1.72
CA PHE A 16 -1.09 12.06 -2.82
C PHE A 16 -1.64 13.39 -2.30
N LYS A 17 -1.52 14.45 -3.11
CA LYS A 17 -2.15 15.73 -2.82
C LYS A 17 -3.58 15.69 -3.36
N GLN A 18 -4.56 15.87 -2.48
CA GLN A 18 -5.96 15.99 -2.89
C GLN A 18 -6.26 17.42 -3.36
N ASN A 19 -7.05 17.55 -4.41
CA ASN A 19 -7.51 18.85 -4.92
C ASN A 19 -8.65 19.43 -4.06
N GLN A 20 -9.44 18.57 -3.41
CA GLN A 20 -10.59 18.95 -2.59
C GLN A 20 -10.72 18.02 -1.38
N ARG A 21 -11.43 18.47 -0.33
CA ARG A 21 -11.75 17.62 0.83
C ARG A 21 -12.89 16.67 0.48
N GLN A 22 -12.90 15.49 1.10
CA GLN A 22 -13.97 14.49 1.00
C GLN A 22 -14.31 14.02 -0.43
N SER A 23 -13.34 14.05 -1.34
CA SER A 23 -13.53 13.70 -2.76
C SER A 23 -13.14 12.26 -3.11
N ILE A 24 -12.80 11.42 -2.14
CA ILE A 24 -12.15 10.11 -2.38
C ILE A 24 -13.06 8.99 -1.90
N ASN A 25 -13.35 8.07 -2.81
CA ASN A 25 -14.11 6.86 -2.51
C ASN A 25 -13.17 5.73 -2.10
N THR A 26 -13.58 4.93 -1.12
CA THR A 26 -12.83 3.74 -0.71
C THR A 26 -12.99 2.64 -1.77
N PRO A 27 -11.92 1.89 -2.08
CA PRO A 27 -12.03 0.75 -2.99
C PRO A 27 -12.95 -0.33 -2.37
N SER A 28 -13.67 -1.04 -3.23
CA SER A 28 -14.62 -2.09 -2.84
C SER A 28 -13.94 -3.36 -2.31
N SER A 29 -12.69 -3.62 -2.75
CA SER A 29 -11.87 -4.74 -2.30
C SER A 29 -10.42 -4.30 -2.06
N ARG A 30 -9.74 -5.03 -1.16
CA ARG A 30 -8.31 -4.91 -0.94
C ARG A 30 -7.50 -5.71 -1.96
N ASP A 31 -8.05 -6.82 -2.43
CA ASP A 31 -7.40 -7.66 -3.44
C ASP A 31 -7.50 -7.00 -4.82
N HIS A 32 -6.47 -7.21 -5.63
CA HIS A 32 -6.35 -6.59 -6.97
C HIS A 32 -6.38 -5.06 -6.99
N PHE A 33 -6.11 -4.40 -5.85
CA PHE A 33 -5.98 -2.95 -5.80
C PHE A 33 -4.76 -2.46 -6.61
N SER A 34 -4.98 -1.43 -7.43
CA SER A 34 -3.95 -0.75 -8.22
C SER A 34 -3.83 0.71 -7.80
N THR A 35 -2.71 1.09 -7.19
CA THR A 35 -2.45 2.47 -6.76
C THR A 35 -2.47 3.46 -7.94
N ARG A 36 -2.03 3.02 -9.14
CA ARG A 36 -2.02 3.87 -10.33
C ARG A 36 -3.43 4.11 -10.87
N SER A 37 -4.26 3.06 -10.93
CA SER A 37 -5.66 3.20 -11.36
C SER A 37 -6.43 4.08 -10.38
N PHE A 38 -6.25 3.85 -9.08
CA PHE A 38 -6.84 4.66 -8.02
C PHE A 38 -6.48 6.15 -8.13
N ALA A 39 -5.21 6.47 -8.39
CA ALA A 39 -4.76 7.84 -8.57
C ALA A 39 -5.38 8.51 -9.81
N ALA A 40 -5.55 7.75 -10.90
CA ALA A 40 -6.19 8.24 -12.12
C ALA A 40 -7.69 8.47 -11.93
N GLU A 41 -8.41 7.53 -11.30
CA GLU A 41 -9.86 7.62 -11.04
C GLU A 41 -10.25 8.76 -10.08
N ASN A 42 -9.31 9.20 -9.24
CA ASN A 42 -9.53 10.25 -8.23
C ASN A 42 -8.77 11.56 -8.55
N ASP A 43 -8.24 11.71 -9.77
CA ASP A 43 -7.50 12.90 -10.22
C ASP A 43 -6.37 13.35 -9.27
N LEU A 44 -5.66 12.38 -8.69
CA LEU A 44 -4.62 12.63 -7.67
C LEU A 44 -3.25 12.98 -8.28
N GLY A 45 -3.07 12.76 -9.59
CA GLY A 45 -1.80 12.99 -10.27
C GLY A 45 -0.66 12.07 -9.78
N LEU A 46 0.56 12.61 -9.72
CA LEU A 46 1.74 11.86 -9.25
C LEU A 46 1.83 11.88 -7.70
N PRO A 47 2.42 10.83 -7.09
CA PRO A 47 2.72 10.83 -5.66
C PRO A 47 3.62 12.00 -5.26
N VAL A 48 3.32 12.63 -4.12
CA VAL A 48 4.17 13.67 -3.53
C VAL A 48 5.22 13.08 -2.58
N ALA A 49 4.98 11.88 -2.05
CA ALA A 49 5.95 11.12 -1.27
C ALA A 49 5.62 9.63 -1.35
N ALA A 50 6.65 8.79 -1.21
CA ALA A 50 6.48 7.35 -1.05
C ALA A 50 7.61 6.78 -0.18
N VAL A 51 7.28 5.80 0.65
CA VAL A 51 8.23 5.02 1.43
C VAL A 51 7.75 3.57 1.50
N TYR A 52 8.67 2.62 1.63
CA TYR A 52 8.32 1.24 1.83
C TYR A 52 9.24 0.57 2.83
N PHE A 53 8.74 -0.52 3.42
CA PHE A 53 9.56 -1.46 4.16
C PHE A 53 9.31 -2.89 3.69
N ASN A 54 10.27 -3.75 3.95
CA ASN A 54 10.14 -5.18 3.70
C ASN A 54 9.69 -5.89 4.98
N ALA A 55 8.74 -6.82 4.86
CA ALA A 55 8.33 -7.69 5.95
C ALA A 55 8.19 -9.13 5.45
N GLN A 56 8.40 -10.08 6.33
CA GLN A 56 8.18 -11.50 6.06
C GLN A 56 7.48 -12.14 7.26
N ARG A 57 6.93 -13.34 7.07
CA ARG A 57 6.33 -14.10 8.16
C ARG A 57 7.39 -14.34 9.22
N GLU A 58 7.05 -14.13 10.48
CA GLU A 58 7.92 -14.45 11.59
C GLU A 58 8.27 -15.95 11.53
N THR A 59 9.55 -16.26 11.46
CA THR A 59 10.03 -17.64 11.48
C THR A 59 10.21 -18.08 12.93
N ALA A 60 9.85 -19.32 13.25
CA ALA A 60 10.15 -19.88 14.55
C ALA A 60 11.66 -19.78 14.83
N ALA A 61 12.04 -19.41 16.05
CA ALA A 61 13.44 -19.33 16.45
C ALA A 61 14.12 -20.68 16.21
N ARG A 62 15.04 -20.74 15.24
CA ARG A 62 15.84 -21.92 14.99
C ARG A 62 16.88 -21.98 16.11
N ARG A 63 16.72 -22.90 17.07
CA ARG A 63 17.79 -23.21 18.03
C ARG A 63 19.00 -23.65 17.21
N ARG A 64 20.12 -22.96 17.42
CA ARG A 64 21.40 -23.24 16.76
C ARG A 64 22.18 -24.26 17.57
#